data_AF-A0A0G4HT39-F1
#
_entry.id   AF-A0A0G4HT39-F1
#
_cell.length_a   1.000
_cell.length_b   1.000
_cell.length_c   1.000
_cell.angle_alpha   90.00
_cell.angle_beta   90.00
_cell.angle_gamma   90.00
#
_symmetry.space_group_name_H-M   'P 1'
#
loop_
_entity.id
_entity.type
_entity.pdbx_description
1 polymer ?
#
loop_
_entity_poly.entity_id
_entity_poly.type
_entity_poly.pdbx_seq_one_letter_code
_entity_poly.pdbx_strand_id
1 'polypeptide(L)'
;MFKTILAVAALAFTQSLAFVPTPLTQLKAKKSPKTELRVSAFDNAPGATAPFGFWDPLGISNGLTPQDKKYKFMRAGEIKNGRLAMLAILGYALPYYYKLENFKDVRPGFDALLDLPGLVVGAIFLTMGFLDYNIFGERGMAPEGEYEGSLGGFFWKGPEDAEENLAMQNREINNGRIAMIGFMAMLAQDLVTNADFPFTEKA
;
A
#
# COMPACT_ATOMS: atom_id res chain seq x y z
N MET A 1 15.26 -73.49 -59.28
CA MET A 1 15.75 -72.22 -58.68
C MET A 1 14.62 -71.35 -58.12
N PHE A 2 13.58 -71.93 -57.51
CA PHE A 2 12.46 -71.17 -56.91
C PHE A 2 12.28 -71.40 -55.41
N LYS A 3 13.13 -72.22 -54.78
CA LYS A 3 13.10 -72.50 -53.33
C LYS A 3 14.12 -71.71 -52.51
N THR A 4 15.06 -71.02 -53.16
CA THR A 4 16.06 -70.16 -52.50
C THR A 4 15.65 -68.69 -52.41
N ILE A 5 14.68 -68.25 -53.22
CA ILE A 5 14.19 -66.86 -53.22
C ILE A 5 13.17 -66.62 -52.10
N LEU A 6 12.45 -67.65 -51.67
CA LEU A 6 11.47 -67.54 -50.58
C LEU A 6 12.12 -67.44 -49.18
N ALA A 7 13.37 -67.91 -49.03
CA ALA A 7 14.08 -67.89 -47.74
C ALA A 7 14.79 -66.55 -47.47
N VAL A 8 15.10 -65.77 -48.51
CA VAL A 8 15.76 -64.45 -48.36
C VAL A 8 14.74 -63.34 -48.06
N ALA A 9 13.48 -63.49 -48.50
CA ALA A 9 12.40 -62.56 -48.17
C ALA A 9 11.92 -62.63 -46.70
N ALA A 10 12.22 -63.73 -45.98
CA ALA A 10 11.85 -63.90 -44.58
C ALA A 10 12.86 -63.30 -43.58
N LEU A 11 14.04 -62.88 -44.02
CA LEU A 11 15.09 -62.27 -43.18
C LEU A 11 15.12 -60.73 -43.26
N ALA A 12 14.27 -60.12 -44.09
CA ALA A 12 14.18 -58.66 -44.24
C ALA A 12 13.00 -58.02 -43.47
N PHE A 13 12.22 -58.80 -42.72
CA PHE A 13 11.02 -58.30 -42.01
C PHE A 13 11.09 -58.37 -40.48
N THR A 14 12.25 -58.69 -39.89
CA THR A 14 12.39 -58.89 -38.43
C THR A 14 13.08 -57.74 -37.69
N GLN A 15 13.30 -56.57 -38.30
CA GLN A 15 13.94 -55.43 -37.62
C GLN A 15 12.99 -54.31 -37.15
N SER A 16 11.66 -54.45 -37.24
CA SER A 16 10.73 -53.37 -36.88
C SER A 16 9.90 -53.58 -35.60
N LEU A 17 10.30 -54.47 -34.68
CA LEU A 17 9.50 -54.76 -33.46
C LEU A 17 10.25 -54.60 -32.13
N ALA A 18 11.35 -53.85 -32.07
CA ALA A 18 12.09 -53.61 -30.82
C ALA A 18 12.12 -52.13 -30.37
N PHE A 19 11.07 -51.37 -30.67
CA PHE A 19 10.76 -50.16 -29.91
C PHE A 19 9.25 -50.10 -29.65
N VAL A 20 8.84 -50.89 -28.65
CA VAL A 20 7.53 -50.73 -28.03
C VAL A 20 7.56 -49.36 -27.33
N PRO A 21 6.69 -48.40 -27.69
CA PRO A 21 6.48 -47.27 -26.80
C PRO A 21 5.90 -47.88 -25.53
N THR A 22 6.69 -47.89 -24.46
CA THR A 22 6.14 -48.13 -23.12
C THR A 22 4.93 -47.20 -23.03
N PRO A 23 3.71 -47.70 -22.73
CA PRO A 23 2.67 -46.77 -22.36
C PRO A 23 3.26 -46.03 -21.17
N LEU A 24 3.60 -44.76 -21.35
CA LEU A 24 3.71 -43.86 -20.24
C LEU A 24 2.35 -44.00 -19.60
N THR A 25 2.27 -44.84 -18.56
CA THR A 25 1.24 -44.77 -17.54
C THR A 25 1.00 -43.29 -17.45
N GLN A 26 -0.19 -42.86 -17.90
CA GLN A 26 -0.55 -41.47 -17.76
C GLN A 26 -0.49 -41.29 -16.26
N LEU A 27 0.65 -40.80 -15.78
CA LEU A 27 0.77 -40.10 -14.54
C LEU A 27 -0.15 -38.95 -14.84
N LYS A 28 -1.45 -39.19 -14.57
CA LYS A 28 -2.51 -38.22 -14.47
C LYS A 28 -1.80 -37.13 -13.73
N ALA A 29 -1.35 -36.11 -14.47
CA ALA A 29 -0.43 -35.12 -13.96
C ALA A 29 -1.11 -34.74 -12.66
N LYS A 30 -0.53 -35.18 -11.53
CA LYS A 30 -1.16 -35.01 -10.22
C LYS A 30 -1.20 -33.52 -10.22
N LYS A 31 -2.40 -32.97 -10.48
CA LYS A 31 -2.61 -31.57 -10.78
C LYS A 31 -1.80 -30.95 -9.69
N SER A 32 -0.60 -30.45 -10.03
CA SER A 32 0.28 -29.89 -9.02
C SER A 32 -0.68 -28.98 -8.33
N PRO A 33 -0.89 -29.08 -7.00
CA PRO A 33 -1.80 -28.15 -6.37
C PRO A 33 -1.33 -26.86 -6.99
N LYS A 34 -2.22 -26.20 -7.75
CA LYS A 34 -1.94 -24.83 -8.09
C LYS A 34 -1.65 -24.37 -6.68
N THR A 35 -0.39 -24.00 -6.42
CA THR A 35 -0.17 -23.02 -5.40
C THR A 35 -1.13 -21.99 -5.92
N GLU A 36 -2.32 -22.00 -5.33
CA GLU A 36 -3.11 -20.83 -5.22
C GLU A 36 -2.03 -19.93 -4.65
N LEU A 37 -1.34 -19.19 -5.54
CA LEU A 37 -1.40 -17.75 -5.49
C LEU A 37 -2.76 -17.53 -4.89
N ARG A 38 -2.79 -17.47 -3.56
CA ARG A 38 -3.90 -16.88 -2.83
C ARG A 38 -3.89 -15.56 -3.55
N VAL A 39 -4.74 -15.44 -4.57
CA VAL A 39 -5.13 -14.15 -5.11
C VAL A 39 -5.64 -13.55 -3.85
N SER A 40 -4.76 -12.79 -3.20
CA SER A 40 -5.05 -12.35 -1.86
C SER A 40 -6.35 -11.57 -2.08
N ALA A 41 -7.36 -11.72 -1.22
CA ALA A 41 -8.63 -11.03 -1.44
C ALA A 41 -8.44 -9.50 -1.61
N PHE A 42 -7.22 -9.03 -1.34
CA PHE A 42 -6.70 -7.69 -1.38
C PHE A 42 -5.86 -7.32 -2.62
N ASP A 43 -5.63 -8.21 -3.60
CA ASP A 43 -4.84 -7.89 -4.79
C ASP A 43 -5.49 -6.79 -5.65
N ASN A 44 -6.82 -6.69 -5.60
CA ASN A 44 -7.60 -5.62 -6.23
C ASN A 44 -7.99 -4.49 -5.25
N ALA A 45 -7.51 -4.53 -4.01
CA ALA A 45 -7.82 -3.48 -3.04
C ALA A 45 -6.97 -2.22 -3.32
N PRO A 46 -7.53 -1.01 -3.09
CA PRO A 46 -6.77 0.23 -3.26
C PRO A 46 -5.50 0.21 -2.40
N GLY A 47 -4.37 0.64 -2.95
CA GLY A 47 -3.05 0.64 -2.32
C GLY A 47 -2.22 -0.63 -2.54
N ALA A 48 -2.77 -1.68 -3.17
CA ALA A 48 -1.99 -2.80 -3.72
C ALA A 48 -1.42 -2.39 -5.08
N THR A 49 -0.25 -1.74 -5.08
CA THR A 49 0.39 -1.22 -6.31
C THR A 49 1.76 -1.88 -6.51
N ALA A 50 2.18 -1.99 -7.77
CA ALA A 50 3.54 -2.45 -8.10
C ALA A 50 4.60 -1.47 -7.52
N PRO A 51 5.79 -1.94 -7.09
CA PRO A 51 6.36 -3.27 -7.28
C PRO A 51 6.01 -4.31 -6.21
N PHE A 52 5.40 -3.90 -5.09
CA PHE A 52 5.20 -4.77 -3.93
C PHE A 52 3.84 -5.48 -3.90
N GLY A 53 2.84 -5.01 -4.65
CA GLY A 53 1.48 -5.55 -4.60
C GLY A 53 0.85 -5.37 -3.22
N PHE A 54 0.10 -6.36 -2.75
CA PHE A 54 -0.41 -6.38 -1.38
C PHE A 54 0.70 -6.79 -0.41
N TRP A 55 1.19 -5.82 0.38
CA TRP A 55 2.31 -6.01 1.31
C TRP A 55 1.80 -6.15 2.76
N ASP A 56 1.79 -7.39 3.26
CA ASP A 56 1.53 -7.72 4.68
C ASP A 56 2.46 -8.84 5.15
N PRO A 57 3.70 -8.52 5.60
CA PRO A 57 4.64 -9.53 6.08
C PRO A 57 4.26 -10.12 7.45
N LEU A 58 3.47 -9.40 8.24
CA LEU A 58 3.05 -9.82 9.59
C LEU A 58 1.78 -10.67 9.56
N GLY A 59 1.10 -10.74 8.41
CA GLY A 59 -0.09 -11.55 8.23
C GLY A 59 -1.28 -11.07 9.06
N ILE A 60 -1.34 -9.77 9.34
CA ILE A 60 -2.42 -9.14 10.13
C ILE A 60 -3.76 -9.24 9.39
N SER A 61 -3.74 -9.32 8.06
CA SER A 61 -4.90 -9.51 7.19
C SER A 61 -5.29 -10.97 6.95
N ASN A 62 -4.57 -11.95 7.54
CA ASN A 62 -4.90 -13.36 7.35
C ASN A 62 -6.30 -13.68 7.88
N GLY A 63 -7.13 -14.26 7.00
CA GLY A 63 -8.51 -14.64 7.34
C GLY A 63 -9.49 -13.48 7.30
N LEU A 64 -9.04 -12.27 6.91
CA LEU A 64 -9.91 -11.12 6.69
C LEU A 64 -10.33 -11.00 5.24
N THR A 65 -11.52 -10.43 5.04
CA THR A 65 -12.04 -9.98 3.75
C THR A 65 -11.94 -8.44 3.62
N PRO A 66 -11.93 -7.88 2.40
CA PRO A 66 -11.97 -6.43 2.20
C PRO A 66 -13.20 -5.74 2.83
N GLN A 67 -14.25 -6.49 3.14
CA GLN A 67 -15.46 -5.96 3.75
C GLN A 67 -15.46 -6.00 5.28
N ASP A 68 -14.46 -6.63 5.88
CA ASP A 68 -14.39 -6.77 7.33
C ASP A 68 -14.08 -5.44 8.01
N LYS A 69 -14.85 -5.12 9.07
CA LYS A 69 -14.69 -3.88 9.85
C LYS A 69 -13.26 -3.64 10.33
N LYS A 70 -12.52 -4.70 10.68
CA LYS A 70 -11.12 -4.58 11.14
C LYS A 70 -10.19 -4.13 10.02
N TYR A 71 -10.37 -4.62 8.79
CA TYR A 71 -9.59 -4.16 7.64
C TYR A 71 -9.91 -2.69 7.33
N LYS A 72 -11.20 -2.34 7.28
CA LYS A 72 -11.65 -0.96 7.03
C LYS A 72 -11.11 0.01 8.07
N PHE A 73 -11.06 -0.41 9.34
CA PHE A 73 -10.48 0.37 10.42
C PHE A 73 -8.99 0.65 10.20
N MET A 74 -8.21 -0.39 9.90
CA MET A 74 -6.77 -0.28 9.67
C MET A 74 -6.46 0.62 8.47
N ARG A 75 -7.23 0.47 7.39
CA ARG A 75 -7.07 1.29 6.19
C ARG A 75 -7.50 2.74 6.41
N ALA A 76 -8.60 2.99 7.11
CA ALA A 76 -9.00 4.34 7.50
C ALA A 76 -7.90 5.01 8.36
N GLY A 77 -7.28 4.24 9.28
CA GLY A 77 -6.13 4.70 10.05
C GLY A 77 -4.91 5.02 9.19
N GLU A 78 -4.59 4.19 8.20
CA GLU A 78 -3.52 4.43 7.23
C GLU A 78 -3.75 5.76 6.46
N ILE A 79 -4.96 5.97 5.95
CA ILE A 79 -5.30 7.17 5.17
C ILE A 79 -5.27 8.43 6.04
N LYS A 80 -5.81 8.37 7.26
CA LYS A 80 -5.74 9.48 8.22
C LYS A 80 -4.29 9.86 8.54
N ASN A 81 -3.44 8.89 8.86
CA ASN A 81 -2.03 9.13 9.15
C ASN A 81 -1.28 9.64 7.91
N GLY A 82 -1.58 9.12 6.72
CA GLY A 82 -1.01 9.59 5.47
C GLY A 82 -1.36 11.06 5.17
N ARG A 83 -2.62 11.45 5.32
CA ARG A 83 -3.06 12.86 5.15
C ARG A 83 -2.43 13.78 6.18
N LEU A 84 -2.39 13.35 7.45
CA LEU A 84 -1.75 14.11 8.51
C LEU A 84 -0.26 14.31 8.23
N ALA A 85 0.45 13.28 7.76
CA ALA A 85 1.86 13.38 7.40
C ALA A 85 2.10 14.31 6.20
N MET A 86 1.25 14.28 5.18
CA MET A 86 1.34 15.20 4.05
C MET A 86 1.18 16.67 4.49
N LEU A 87 0.21 16.95 5.37
CA LEU A 87 0.02 18.28 5.96
C LEU A 87 1.17 18.65 6.90
N ALA A 88 1.73 17.69 7.65
CA ALA A 88 2.83 17.92 8.57
C ALA A 88 4.12 18.33 7.85
N ILE A 89 4.46 17.71 6.71
CA ILE A 89 5.62 18.11 5.90
C ILE A 89 5.47 19.57 5.42
N LEU A 90 4.29 19.93 4.90
CA LEU A 90 4.02 21.30 4.46
C LEU A 90 4.06 22.28 5.64
N GLY A 91 3.42 21.94 6.75
CA GLY A 91 3.40 22.75 7.97
C GLY A 91 4.77 22.88 8.63
N TYR A 92 5.65 21.91 8.45
CA TYR A 92 7.04 21.96 8.92
C TYR A 92 7.90 22.85 8.02
N ALA A 93 7.74 22.75 6.70
CA ALA A 93 8.56 23.52 5.74
C ALA A 93 8.16 25.00 5.65
N LEU A 94 6.85 25.32 5.70
CA LEU A 94 6.37 26.69 5.50
C LEU A 94 6.95 27.74 6.48
N PRO A 95 7.05 27.48 7.81
CA PRO A 95 7.59 28.43 8.77
C PRO A 95 9.08 28.82 8.55
N TYR A 96 9.86 28.01 7.82
CA TYR A 96 11.23 28.35 7.45
C TYR A 96 11.27 29.47 6.40
N TYR A 97 10.26 29.53 5.52
CA TYR A 97 10.21 30.52 4.44
C TYR A 97 9.32 31.72 4.77
N TYR A 98 8.18 31.48 5.43
CA TYR A 98 7.18 32.50 5.72
C TYR A 98 6.78 32.45 7.19
N LYS A 99 7.24 33.45 7.97
CA LYS A 99 6.81 33.64 9.35
C LYS A 99 5.71 34.69 9.43
N LEU A 100 4.59 34.32 10.05
CA LEU A 100 3.50 35.24 10.35
C LEU A 100 3.94 36.27 11.40
N GLU A 101 3.38 37.48 11.35
CA GLU A 101 3.83 38.58 12.20
C GLU A 101 3.70 38.30 13.70
N ASN A 102 2.68 37.53 14.08
CA ASN A 102 2.41 37.14 15.46
C ASN A 102 3.30 35.99 15.97
N PHE A 103 4.13 35.39 15.11
CA PHE A 103 4.94 34.20 15.42
C PHE A 103 6.42 34.35 15.00
N LYS A 104 6.92 35.58 14.89
CA LYS A 104 8.33 35.84 14.51
C LYS A 104 9.33 35.26 15.51
N ASP A 105 8.96 35.26 16.79
CA ASP A 105 9.81 34.82 17.90
C ASP A 105 9.87 33.29 18.06
N VAL A 106 9.05 32.54 17.30
CA VAL A 106 9.03 31.08 17.36
C VAL A 106 10.18 30.51 16.54
N ARG A 107 10.98 29.64 17.16
CA ARG A 107 12.02 28.87 16.47
C ARG A 107 11.36 27.85 15.54
N PRO A 108 11.72 27.80 14.25
CA PRO A 108 11.18 26.80 13.33
C PRO A 108 11.74 25.42 13.70
N GLY A 109 11.01 24.36 13.32
CA GLY A 109 11.38 22.98 13.63
C GLY A 109 10.55 22.39 14.78
N PHE A 110 11.01 21.28 15.35
CA PHE A 110 10.33 20.60 16.44
C PHE A 110 10.19 21.47 17.71
N ASP A 111 11.19 22.31 17.97
CA ASP A 111 11.22 23.24 19.10
C ASP A 111 10.07 24.26 19.09
N ALA A 112 9.46 24.50 17.92
CA ALA A 112 8.28 25.36 17.79
C ALA A 112 7.16 24.92 18.74
N LEU A 113 6.98 23.61 18.95
CA LEU A 113 5.93 23.09 19.82
C LEU A 113 6.10 23.50 21.28
N LEU A 114 7.34 23.70 21.73
CA LEU A 114 7.68 24.09 23.09
C LEU A 114 7.67 25.62 23.27
N ASP A 115 8.02 26.36 22.22
CA ASP A 115 8.01 27.82 22.22
C ASP A 115 6.60 28.42 22.13
N LEU A 116 5.64 27.68 21.56
CA LEU A 116 4.27 28.15 21.47
C LEU A 116 3.62 28.28 22.87
N PRO A 117 2.83 29.33 23.11
CA PRO A 117 2.08 29.45 24.36
C PRO A 117 1.13 28.25 24.50
N GLY A 118 1.14 27.61 25.67
CA GLY A 118 0.38 26.37 25.91
C GLY A 118 -1.13 26.49 25.65
N LEU A 119 -1.69 27.71 25.68
CA LEU A 119 -3.07 27.97 25.29
C LEU A 119 -3.32 27.70 23.80
N VAL A 120 -2.39 28.08 22.92
CA VAL A 120 -2.51 27.84 21.46
C VAL A 120 -2.40 26.35 21.17
N VAL A 121 -1.44 25.67 21.81
CA VAL A 121 -1.30 24.21 21.70
C VAL A 121 -2.57 23.50 22.19
N GLY A 122 -3.10 23.91 23.35
CA GLY A 122 -4.36 23.39 23.89
C GLY A 122 -5.56 23.63 22.96
N ALA A 123 -5.64 24.80 22.33
CA ALA A 123 -6.69 25.12 21.35
C ALA A 123 -6.58 24.26 20.08
N ILE A 124 -5.36 23.97 19.62
CA ILE A 124 -5.13 23.05 18.48
C ILE A 124 -5.64 21.65 18.84
N PHE A 125 -5.24 21.10 19.98
CA PHE A 125 -5.69 19.77 20.41
C PHE A 125 -7.21 19.70 20.64
N LEU A 126 -7.81 20.73 21.21
CA LEU A 126 -9.26 20.81 21.42
C LEU A 126 -10.01 20.85 20.09
N THR A 127 -9.51 21.64 19.14
CA THR A 127 -10.09 21.75 17.79
C THR A 127 -9.93 20.42 17.04
N MET A 128 -8.76 19.79 17.12
CA MET A 128 -8.51 18.46 16.53
C MET A 128 -9.47 17.42 17.10
N GLY A 129 -9.63 17.37 18.43
CA GLY A 129 -10.57 16.48 19.09
C GLY A 129 -12.03 16.74 18.70
N PHE A 130 -12.41 18.01 18.55
CA PHE A 130 -13.73 18.39 18.04
C PHE A 130 -13.95 17.91 16.59
N LEU A 131 -12.96 18.08 15.71
CA LEU A 131 -13.05 17.62 14.32
C LEU A 131 -13.09 16.09 14.22
N ASP A 132 -12.27 15.37 14.99
CA ASP A 132 -12.28 13.92 15.02
C ASP A 132 -13.62 13.35 15.49
N TYR A 133 -14.25 13.98 16.49
CA TYR A 133 -15.54 13.54 17.00
C TYR A 133 -16.70 13.87 16.05
N ASN A 134 -16.74 15.09 15.50
CA ASN A 134 -17.91 15.57 14.74
C ASN A 134 -17.84 15.29 13.24
N ILE A 135 -16.65 15.29 12.64
CA ILE A 135 -16.48 15.15 11.18
C ILE A 135 -16.05 13.74 10.81
N PHE A 136 -15.09 13.17 11.54
CA PHE A 136 -14.57 11.84 11.23
C PHE A 136 -15.36 10.70 11.90
N GLY A 137 -16.38 11.02 12.70
CA GLY A 137 -17.38 10.06 13.21
C GLY A 137 -16.82 8.91 14.03
N GLU A 138 -17.51 7.76 14.04
CA GLU A 138 -17.05 6.54 14.73
C GLU A 138 -15.70 6.08 14.17
N ARG A 139 -14.63 6.49 14.84
CA ARG A 139 -13.26 6.03 14.61
C ARG A 139 -12.69 6.29 13.21
N GLY A 140 -13.24 7.23 12.43
CA GLY A 140 -12.73 7.55 11.10
C GLY A 140 -13.18 6.61 9.98
N MET A 141 -14.13 5.71 10.23
CA MET A 141 -14.69 4.87 9.18
C MET A 141 -15.59 5.70 8.27
N ALA A 142 -15.50 5.45 6.96
CA ALA A 142 -16.42 6.03 6.01
C ALA A 142 -17.83 5.43 6.16
N PRO A 143 -18.88 6.14 5.71
CA PRO A 143 -20.22 5.58 5.57
C PRO A 143 -20.20 4.28 4.75
N GLU A 144 -21.10 3.36 5.06
CA GLU A 144 -21.15 2.05 4.42
C GLU A 144 -21.34 2.18 2.89
N GLY A 145 -20.35 1.74 2.11
CA GLY A 145 -20.36 1.81 0.64
C GLY A 145 -19.47 2.90 0.03
N GLU A 146 -18.86 3.77 0.84
CA GLU A 146 -17.91 4.77 0.37
C GLU A 146 -16.44 4.36 0.59
N TYR A 147 -15.53 5.00 -0.15
CA TYR A 147 -14.09 4.84 0.05
C TYR A 147 -13.70 5.16 1.49
N GLU A 148 -12.88 4.31 2.08
CA GLU A 148 -12.45 4.44 3.46
C GLU A 148 -11.69 5.76 3.65
N GLY A 149 -12.11 6.60 4.60
CA GLY A 149 -11.60 7.96 4.75
C GLY A 149 -12.28 9.03 3.85
N SER A 150 -13.34 8.69 3.13
CA SER A 150 -14.27 9.65 2.52
C SER A 150 -14.99 10.46 3.61
N LEU A 151 -15.04 11.79 3.44
CA LEU A 151 -15.80 12.71 4.29
C LEU A 151 -17.25 12.92 3.80
N GLY A 152 -17.82 11.92 3.11
CA GLY A 152 -19.22 11.95 2.69
C GLY A 152 -19.56 13.03 1.65
N GLY A 153 -18.69 13.23 0.65
CA GLY A 153 -18.99 14.12 -0.48
C GLY A 153 -19.17 15.60 -0.15
N PHE A 154 -18.83 16.06 1.06
CA PHE A 154 -19.09 17.42 1.53
C PHE A 154 -18.37 18.51 0.69
N PHE A 155 -17.23 18.20 0.07
CA PHE A 155 -16.46 19.15 -0.76
C PHE A 155 -16.17 18.67 -2.18
N TRP A 156 -16.06 17.36 -2.41
CA TRP A 156 -15.75 16.79 -3.71
C TRP A 156 -16.22 15.34 -3.74
N LYS A 157 -17.09 15.00 -4.69
CA LYS A 157 -17.40 13.63 -5.04
C LYS A 157 -16.39 13.27 -6.14
N GLY A 158 -15.58 12.25 -5.93
CA GLY A 158 -14.60 11.80 -6.94
C GLY A 158 -15.25 11.56 -8.31
N PRO A 159 -14.44 11.39 -9.38
CA PRO A 159 -14.89 10.93 -10.68
C PRO A 159 -15.94 9.83 -10.56
N GLU A 160 -16.91 9.80 -11.46
CA GLU A 160 -17.94 8.76 -11.43
C GLU A 160 -17.40 7.40 -11.91
N ASP A 161 -16.25 7.39 -12.60
CA ASP A 161 -15.60 6.18 -13.09
C ASP A 161 -14.85 5.43 -11.98
N ALA A 162 -15.06 4.11 -11.92
CA ALA A 162 -14.51 3.25 -10.88
C ALA A 162 -12.99 3.06 -11.04
N GLU A 163 -12.49 2.98 -12.27
CA GLU A 163 -11.07 2.78 -12.54
C GLU A 163 -10.25 4.04 -12.19
N GLU A 164 -10.73 5.21 -12.60
CA GLU A 164 -10.09 6.49 -12.26
C GLU A 164 -10.11 6.75 -10.74
N ASN A 165 -11.20 6.41 -10.05
CA ASN A 165 -11.26 6.47 -8.60
C ASN A 165 -10.19 5.61 -7.93
N LEU A 166 -10.03 4.36 -8.35
CA LEU A 166 -8.98 3.48 -7.81
C LEU A 166 -7.59 4.05 -8.09
N ALA A 167 -7.35 4.63 -9.27
CA ALA A 167 -6.08 5.25 -9.61
C ALA A 167 -5.76 6.45 -8.70
N MET A 168 -6.75 7.29 -8.38
CA MET A 168 -6.55 8.42 -7.45
C MET A 168 -6.35 7.97 -6.00
N GLN A 169 -7.11 6.98 -5.54
CA GLN A 169 -6.92 6.39 -4.22
C GLN A 169 -5.51 5.81 -4.07
N ASN A 170 -5.02 5.13 -5.11
CA ASN A 170 -3.65 4.64 -5.17
C ASN A 170 -2.62 5.77 -5.08
N ARG A 171 -2.85 6.90 -5.76
CA ARG A 171 -1.96 8.08 -5.67
C ARG A 171 -1.96 8.69 -4.27
N GLU A 172 -3.12 8.83 -3.66
CA GLU A 172 -3.27 9.35 -2.30
C GLU A 172 -2.52 8.46 -1.29
N ILE A 173 -2.79 7.15 -1.30
CA ILE A 173 -2.17 6.21 -0.36
C ILE A 173 -0.66 6.16 -0.55
N ASN A 174 -0.18 6.11 -1.80
CA ASN A 174 1.26 6.04 -2.07
C ASN A 174 1.99 7.31 -1.64
N ASN A 175 1.42 8.49 -1.91
CA ASN A 175 1.98 9.75 -1.42
C ASN A 175 1.91 9.84 0.11
N GLY A 176 0.82 9.39 0.73
CA GLY A 176 0.69 9.31 2.17
C GLY A 176 1.74 8.40 2.83
N ARG A 177 2.01 7.22 2.26
CA ARG A 177 3.07 6.30 2.73
C ARG A 177 4.45 6.92 2.67
N ILE A 178 4.78 7.57 1.55
CA ILE A 178 6.06 8.26 1.38
C ILE A 178 6.15 9.44 2.36
N ALA A 179 5.06 10.20 2.54
CA ALA A 179 5.01 11.31 3.49
C ALA A 179 5.20 10.85 4.94
N MET A 180 4.61 9.74 5.36
CA MET A 180 4.81 9.18 6.70
C MET A 180 6.29 8.87 6.97
N ILE A 181 6.98 8.24 6.01
CA ILE A 181 8.41 7.94 6.14
C ILE A 181 9.25 9.22 6.09
N GLY A 182 8.93 10.12 5.16
CA GLY A 182 9.64 11.39 4.96
C GLY A 182 9.56 12.30 6.18
N PHE A 183 8.38 12.45 6.79
CA PHE A 183 8.20 13.26 7.99
C PHE A 183 8.98 12.69 9.18
N MET A 184 8.98 11.36 9.37
CA MET A 184 9.78 10.72 10.41
C MET A 184 11.28 10.92 10.20
N ALA A 185 11.74 10.88 8.94
CA ALA A 185 13.14 11.16 8.61
C ALA A 185 13.51 12.62 8.89
N MET A 186 12.63 13.57 8.54
CA MET A 186 12.84 15.00 8.84
C MET A 186 12.92 15.25 10.34
N LEU A 187 12.02 14.68 11.15
CA LEU A 187 12.07 14.80 12.60
C LEU A 187 13.35 14.19 13.19
N ALA A 188 13.78 13.03 12.69
CA ALA A 188 15.02 12.41 13.15
C ALA A 188 16.25 13.26 12.81
N GLN A 189 16.27 13.89 11.64
CA GLN A 189 17.36 14.79 11.22
C GLN A 189 17.40 16.06 12.07
N ASP A 190 16.24 16.68 12.32
CA ASP A 190 16.12 17.88 13.17
C ASP A 190 16.70 17.64 14.57
N LEU A 191 16.31 16.52 15.20
CA LEU A 191 16.77 16.16 16.55
C LEU A 191 18.26 15.79 16.64
N VAL A 192 18.85 15.28 15.56
CA VAL A 192 20.26 14.83 15.56
C VAL A 192 21.21 15.93 15.13
N THR A 193 20.87 16.67 14.08
CA THR A 193 21.80 17.58 13.41
C THR A 193 21.70 19.02 13.88
N ASN A 194 20.61 19.41 14.57
CA ASN A 194 20.32 20.81 14.93
C ASN A 194 20.50 21.80 13.76
N ALA A 195 20.40 21.31 12.52
CA ALA A 195 20.56 22.08 11.31
C ALA A 195 19.18 22.50 10.81
N ASP A 196 19.08 23.69 10.23
CA ASP A 196 17.82 24.17 9.66
C ASP A 196 17.44 23.39 8.39
N PHE A 197 16.14 23.28 8.13
CA PHE A 197 15.62 22.76 6.86
C PHE A 197 16.20 23.59 5.68
N PRO A 198 16.71 22.98 4.59
CA PRO A 198 16.57 21.58 4.16
C PRO A 198 17.69 20.61 4.59
N PHE A 199 18.30 20.80 5.77
CA PHE A 199 19.30 19.89 6.35
C PHE A 199 20.52 19.63 5.45
N THR A 200 20.95 20.66 4.70
CA THR A 200 22.07 20.58 3.75
C THR A 200 23.44 20.72 4.41
N GLU A 201 23.48 21.20 5.65
CA GLU A 201 24.72 21.34 6.40
C GLU A 201 25.10 19.97 6.97
N LYS A 202 26.35 19.55 6.76
CA LYS A 202 26.87 18.34 7.38
C LYS A 202 27.01 18.60 8.88
N ALA A 203 26.45 17.70 9.69
CA ALA A 203 26.68 17.63 11.13
C ALA A 203 28.18 17.48 11.48
#